data_AF-A0A520FA10-F1
#
_entry.id   AF-A0A520FA10-F1
#
_cell.length_a   1.000
_cell.length_b   1.000
_cell.length_c   1.000
_cell.angle_alpha   90.00
_cell.angle_beta   90.00
_cell.angle_gamma   90.00
#
_symmetry.space_group_name_H-M   'P 1'
#
loop_
_entity.id
_entity.type
_entity.pdbx_description
1 polymer ?
#
loop_
_entity_poly.entity_id
_entity_poly.type
_entity_poly.pdbx_seq_one_letter_code
_entity_poly.pdbx_strand_id
1 'polypeptide(L)'
;METLSTQFDARIRDVLDKLGKMPVAASDIDSASDLYDSGLTSHASVNVMIGLEDEFDIEFPDSMLQKSTFASIDAIAAAVAQLAG
;
A
#
# COMPACT_ATOMS: atom_id res chain seq x y z
N MET A 1 13.11 16.65 -4.28
CA MET A 1 11.62 16.61 -4.31
C MET A 1 11.25 15.25 -3.74
N GLU A 2 11.49 15.04 -2.44
CA GLU A 2 11.78 13.70 -1.88
C GLU A 2 11.18 13.45 -0.49
N THR A 3 10.30 14.32 0.00
CA THR A 3 9.88 14.29 1.41
C THR A 3 8.42 13.90 1.65
N LEU A 4 7.60 13.76 0.61
CA LEU A 4 6.17 13.41 0.75
C LEU A 4 5.96 11.88 0.77
N SER A 5 6.68 11.13 -0.04
CA SER A 5 6.52 9.67 -0.15
C SER A 5 6.86 8.95 1.16
N THR A 6 7.89 9.42 1.89
CA THR A 6 8.35 8.78 3.12
C THR A 6 7.37 8.92 4.28
N GLN A 7 6.45 9.89 4.26
CA GLN A 7 5.51 10.13 5.36
C GLN A 7 4.51 8.97 5.52
N PHE A 8 4.08 8.37 4.41
CA PHE A 8 3.10 7.29 4.41
C PHE A 8 3.76 5.90 4.41
N ASP A 9 5.00 5.81 3.92
CA ASP A 9 5.72 4.54 3.72
C ASP A 9 5.75 3.66 4.97
N ALA A 10 6.10 4.22 6.12
CA ALA A 10 6.22 3.46 7.37
C ALA A 10 4.88 2.84 7.80
N ARG A 11 3.78 3.58 7.66
CA ARG A 11 2.42 3.11 8.00
C ARG A 11 1.90 2.11 6.97
N ILE A 12 2.13 2.37 5.68
CA ILE A 12 1.78 1.43 4.60
C ILE A 12 2.50 0.09 4.80
N ARG A 13 3.80 0.12 5.13
CA ARG A 13 4.57 -1.09 5.43
C ARG A 13 4.02 -1.85 6.61
N ASP A 14 3.59 -1.18 7.67
CA ASP A 14 2.95 -1.82 8.83
C ASP A 14 1.63 -2.51 8.45
N VAL A 15 0.78 -1.85 7.65
CA VAL A 15 -0.46 -2.47 7.12
C VAL A 15 -0.14 -3.68 6.23
N LEU A 16 0.86 -3.57 5.36
CA LEU A 16 1.30 -4.66 4.49
C LEU A 16 1.85 -5.85 5.28
N ASP A 17 2.58 -5.62 6.37
CA ASP A 17 3.10 -6.69 7.23
C ASP A 17 1.95 -7.42 7.95
N LYS A 18 0.97 -6.66 8.44
CA LYS A 18 -0.20 -7.19 9.16
C LYS A 18 -1.19 -7.94 8.24
N LEU A 19 -1.48 -7.37 7.06
CA LEU A 19 -2.60 -7.80 6.21
C LEU A 19 -2.17 -8.36 4.85
N GLY A 20 -0.97 -8.00 4.38
CA GLY A 20 -0.42 -8.45 3.09
C GLY A 20 -0.03 -9.93 3.09
N LYS A 21 0.22 -10.53 4.26
CA LYS A 21 0.61 -11.95 4.43
C LYS A 21 1.76 -12.37 3.50
N MET A 22 2.70 -11.46 3.27
CA MET A 22 3.84 -11.68 2.39
C MET A 22 4.88 -12.56 3.10
N PRO A 23 5.65 -13.37 2.35
CA PRO A 23 6.72 -14.19 2.91
C PRO A 23 7.94 -13.38 3.38
N VAL A 24 8.02 -12.10 3.01
CA VAL A 24 9.10 -11.17 3.37
C VAL A 24 8.50 -9.96 4.09
N ALA A 25 9.30 -9.35 4.97
CA ALA A 25 8.89 -8.15 5.69
C ALA A 25 8.74 -6.97 4.73
N ALA A 26 7.71 -6.16 4.93
CA ALA A 26 7.48 -5.00 4.08
C ALA A 26 8.63 -3.99 4.14
N SER A 27 9.46 -4.00 5.19
CA SER A 27 10.70 -3.21 5.33
C SER A 27 11.80 -3.57 4.34
N ASP A 28 11.86 -4.84 3.90
CA ASP A 28 12.89 -5.33 2.98
C ASP A 28 12.49 -5.20 1.51
N ILE A 29 11.24 -4.83 1.24
CA ILE A 29 10.74 -4.56 -0.11
C ILE A 29 11.07 -3.11 -0.49
N ASP A 30 11.64 -2.92 -1.67
CA ASP A 30 11.86 -1.59 -2.24
C ASP A 30 10.51 -0.93 -2.58
N SER A 31 10.37 0.37 -2.34
CA SER A 31 9.07 1.03 -2.50
C SER A 31 8.54 1.04 -3.94
N ALA A 32 9.43 0.92 -4.93
CA ALA A 32 9.08 0.82 -6.34
C ALA A 32 8.95 -0.64 -6.83
N SER A 33 9.22 -1.63 -5.98
CA SER A 33 9.07 -3.05 -6.34
C SER A 33 7.61 -3.49 -6.40
N ASP A 34 7.36 -4.49 -7.25
CA ASP A 34 6.05 -5.11 -7.36
C ASP A 34 5.78 -6.02 -6.14
N LEU A 35 4.73 -5.67 -5.38
CA LEU A 35 4.30 -6.37 -4.19
C LEU A 35 3.74 -7.76 -4.53
N TYR A 36 3.14 -7.94 -5.71
CA TYR A 36 2.65 -9.25 -6.14
C TYR A 36 3.81 -10.20 -6.45
N ASP A 37 4.90 -9.71 -7.04
CA ASP A 37 6.14 -10.50 -7.17
C ASP A 37 6.77 -10.83 -5.82
N SER A 38 6.57 -9.95 -4.83
CA SER A 38 7.02 -10.15 -3.45
C SER A 38 6.12 -11.12 -2.65
N GLY A 39 5.01 -11.59 -3.23
CA GLY A 39 4.09 -12.57 -2.64
C GLY A 39 2.75 -12.01 -2.17
N LEU A 40 2.44 -10.74 -2.43
CA LEU A 40 1.10 -10.19 -2.21
C LEU A 40 0.09 -10.90 -3.12
N THR A 41 -1.01 -11.36 -2.54
CA THR A 41 -2.09 -12.00 -3.30
C THR A 41 -3.25 -11.04 -3.50
N SER A 42 -4.08 -11.27 -4.52
CA SER A 42 -5.26 -10.44 -4.77
C SER A 42 -6.25 -10.40 -3.59
N HIS A 43 -6.32 -11.46 -2.79
CA HIS A 43 -7.14 -11.47 -1.58
C HIS A 43 -6.50 -10.66 -0.44
N ALA A 44 -5.18 -10.73 -0.30
CA ALA A 44 -4.44 -9.91 0.66
C ALA A 44 -4.50 -8.43 0.30
N SER A 45 -4.47 -8.05 -0.99
CA SER A 45 -4.57 -6.65 -1.41
C SER A 45 -5.90 -6.01 -1.02
N VAL A 46 -7.01 -6.76 -1.01
CA VAL A 46 -8.30 -6.26 -0.51
C VAL A 46 -8.25 -6.01 1.00
N ASN A 47 -7.62 -6.89 1.77
CA ASN A 47 -7.46 -6.67 3.21
C ASN A 47 -6.55 -5.47 3.50
N VAL A 48 -5.46 -5.34 2.75
CA VAL A 48 -4.56 -4.18 2.82
C VAL A 48 -5.32 -2.89 2.51
N MET A 49 -6.14 -2.86 1.46
CA MET A 49 -6.98 -1.72 1.12
C MET A 49 -7.86 -1.30 2.31
N ILE A 50 -8.62 -2.22 2.90
CA ILE A 50 -9.47 -1.94 4.07
C ILE A 50 -8.63 -1.42 5.25
N GLY A 51 -7.45 -2.01 5.47
CA GLY A 51 -6.53 -1.56 6.52
C GLY A 51 -5.97 -0.16 6.26
N LEU A 52 -5.74 0.22 5.00
CA LEU A 52 -5.31 1.57 4.64
C LEU A 52 -6.44 2.58 4.82
N GLU A 53 -7.68 2.21 4.48
CA GLU A 53 -8.86 3.04 4.73
C GLU A 53 -9.02 3.36 6.21
N ASP A 54 -8.92 2.36 7.08
CA ASP A 54 -8.98 2.50 8.54
C ASP A 54 -7.79 3.28 9.11
N GLU A 55 -6.57 2.97 8.66
CA GLU A 55 -5.35 3.61 9.16
C GLU A 55 -5.29 5.10 8.77
N PHE A 56 -5.71 5.46 7.56
CA PHE A 56 -5.62 6.83 7.06
C PHE A 56 -6.93 7.63 7.15
N ASP A 57 -8.02 7.01 7.60
CA ASP A 57 -9.37 7.61 7.63
C ASP A 57 -9.80 8.09 6.23
N ILE A 58 -9.58 7.24 5.22
CA ILE A 58 -9.88 7.51 3.80
C ILE A 58 -10.76 6.41 3.20
N GLU A 59 -11.38 6.66 2.05
CA GLU A 59 -12.10 5.65 1.26
C GLU A 59 -11.53 5.60 -0.16
N PHE A 60 -11.19 4.40 -0.64
CA PHE A 60 -10.71 4.23 -2.02
C PHE A 60 -11.90 4.14 -2.99
N PRO A 61 -12.01 5.04 -3.98
CA PRO A 61 -13.07 4.94 -4.99
C PRO A 61 -12.84 3.75 -5.93
N ASP A 62 -13.90 3.20 -6.52
CA ASP A 62 -13.83 2.08 -7.48
C ASP A 62 -12.84 2.31 -8.63
N SER A 63 -12.65 3.57 -9.05
CA SER A 63 -11.69 3.95 -10.09
C SER A 63 -10.25 3.67 -9.70
N MET A 64 -9.93 3.69 -8.40
CA MET A 64 -8.62 3.40 -7.82
C MET A 64 -8.48 1.95 -7.35
N LEU A 65 -9.53 1.13 -7.38
CA LEU A 65 -9.51 -0.30 -6.99
C LEU A 65 -8.92 -1.18 -8.10
N GLN A 66 -7.73 -0.83 -8.56
CA GLN A 66 -7.02 -1.53 -9.63
C GLN A 66 -5.74 -2.17 -9.11
N LYS A 67 -5.31 -3.25 -9.77
CA LYS A 67 -4.06 -3.94 -9.45
C LYS A 67 -2.87 -2.96 -9.39
N SER A 68 -2.84 -1.98 -10.30
CA SER A 68 -1.79 -0.96 -10.40
C SER A 68 -1.65 -0.11 -9.13
N THR A 69 -2.74 0.19 -8.44
CA THR A 69 -2.75 1.01 -7.22
C THR A 69 -2.07 0.30 -6.05
N PHE A 70 -2.23 -1.02 -5.98
CA PHE A 70 -1.64 -1.87 -4.94
C PHE A 70 -0.41 -2.64 -5.45
N ALA A 71 0.13 -2.25 -6.61
CA ALA A 71 1.27 -2.92 -7.22
C ALA A 71 2.57 -2.61 -6.48
N SER A 72 2.73 -1.42 -5.90
CA SER A 72 3.93 -1.02 -5.18
C SER A 72 3.60 -0.13 -3.99
N ILE A 73 4.55 0.02 -3.06
CA ILE A 73 4.37 0.92 -1.90
C ILE A 73 4.25 2.37 -2.38
N ASP A 74 5.01 2.76 -3.40
CA ASP A 74 4.95 4.11 -3.99
C ASP A 74 3.57 4.40 -4.62
N ALA A 75 2.98 3.42 -5.31
CA ALA A 75 1.64 3.56 -5.88
C ALA A 75 0.56 3.73 -4.79
N ILE A 76 0.68 2.95 -3.71
CA ILE A 76 -0.22 3.08 -2.55
C ILE A 76 -0.03 4.45 -1.89
N ALA A 77 1.21 4.86 -1.64
CA ALA A 77 1.52 6.16 -1.03
C ALA A 77 0.99 7.32 -1.88
N ALA A 78 1.11 7.24 -3.20
CA ALA A 78 0.57 8.23 -4.11
C ALA A 78 -0.96 8.27 -4.09
N ALA A 79 -1.63 7.12 -3.96
CA ALA A 79 -3.09 7.07 -3.84
C ALA A 79 -3.57 7.62 -2.49
N VAL A 80 -2.94 7.21 -1.39
CA VAL A 80 -3.22 7.75 -0.04
C VAL A 80 -2.99 9.26 -0.01
N ALA A 81 -1.89 9.75 -0.58
CA ALA A 81 -1.60 11.19 -0.64
C ALA A 81 -2.64 11.98 -1.43
N GLN A 82 -3.25 11.38 -2.46
CA GLN A 82 -4.33 12.00 -3.22
C GLN A 82 -5.66 12.04 -2.46
N LEU A 83 -5.90 11.08 -1.56
CA LEU A 83 -7.14 10.97 -0.79
C LEU A 83 -7.07 11.72 0.55
N ALA A 84 -5.88 11.79 1.16
CA ALA A 84 -5.63 12.43 2.45
C ALA A 84 -5.22 13.91 2.35
N GLY A 85 -5.10 14.46 1.13
CA GLY A 85 -4.74 15.86 0.86
C GLY A 85 -5.95 16.71 0.53
#